data_AF-A0A8T1RV60-F1
#
_entry.id   AF-A0A8T1RV60-F1
#
_cell.length_a   1.000
_cell.length_b   1.000
_cell.length_c   1.000
_cell.angle_alpha   90.00
_cell.angle_beta   90.00
_cell.angle_gamma   90.00
#
_symmetry.space_group_name_H-M   'P 1'
#
loop_
_entity.id
_entity.type
_entity.pdbx_description
1 polymer ?
#
loop_
_entity_poly.entity_id
_entity_poly.type
_entity_poly.pdbx_seq_one_letter_code
_entity_poly.pdbx_strand_id
1 'polypeptide(L)'
;MLPVTEIHRRLVCSDAQGHARGKRLTMAEDSLSHPALDKAAGEEFLQEAFQIILEEAVRKGTDVAEKVCDWREPQDLQKILDLEMRSSGEPRQRVLALCRDVIRYSVKTCHPRFFNQLFSGLDPHALAGRMITETLNTSQYTYEIAPVSC
;
A
#
# COMPACT_ATOMS: atom_id res chain seq x y z
N MET A 1 20.04 41.61 -6.45
CA MET A 1 19.93 40.90 -5.17
C MET A 1 19.09 41.76 -4.22
N LEU A 2 17.77 41.53 -4.25
CA LEU A 2 16.76 42.06 -3.33
C LEU A 2 15.87 40.87 -2.94
N PRO A 3 15.42 40.73 -1.69
CA PRO A 3 14.81 39.50 -1.18
C PRO A 3 13.34 39.35 -1.64
N VAL A 4 12.97 38.12 -2.02
CA VAL A 4 11.68 37.76 -2.67
C VAL A 4 10.52 37.56 -1.65
N THR A 5 10.68 37.98 -0.41
CA THR A 5 9.72 37.68 0.68
C THR A 5 8.58 38.68 0.85
N GLU A 6 8.52 39.78 0.08
CA GLU A 6 7.58 40.88 0.35
C GLU A 6 6.30 40.89 -0.53
N ILE A 7 6.13 39.99 -1.50
CA ILE A 7 5.03 40.12 -2.50
C ILE A 7 3.75 39.34 -2.16
N HIS A 8 3.78 38.36 -1.24
CA HIS A 8 2.61 37.48 -1.05
C HIS A 8 1.64 37.85 0.09
N ARG A 9 1.78 39.02 0.72
CA ARG A 9 1.00 39.39 1.93
C ARG A 9 -0.02 40.54 1.75
N ARG A 10 -0.45 40.84 0.53
CA ARG A 10 -1.36 41.97 0.24
C ARG A 10 -2.54 41.62 -0.69
N LEU A 11 -3.18 40.49 -0.47
CA LEU A 11 -4.47 40.17 -1.13
C LEU A 11 -5.46 39.52 -0.16
N VAL A 12 -5.53 40.05 1.06
CA VAL A 12 -6.63 39.79 2.00
C VAL A 12 -7.18 41.15 2.43
N CYS A 13 -8.51 41.29 2.32
CA CYS A 13 -9.38 42.43 2.68
C CYS A 13 -9.67 43.46 1.57
N SER A 14 -10.83 43.30 0.91
CA SER A 14 -11.82 44.37 0.70
C SER A 14 -13.12 43.78 0.12
N ASP A 15 -14.16 43.86 0.94
CA ASP A 15 -15.58 44.12 0.63
C ASP A 15 -16.42 43.19 -0.27
N ALA A 16 -17.47 42.60 0.31
CA ALA A 16 -18.86 43.06 0.08
C ALA A 16 -19.92 42.20 0.82
N GLN A 17 -20.99 42.85 1.24
CA GLN A 17 -22.09 42.43 2.10
C GLN A 17 -23.15 41.53 1.40
N GLY A 18 -23.79 40.63 2.15
CA GLY A 18 -25.25 40.54 2.26
C GLY A 18 -26.13 39.85 1.19
N HIS A 19 -26.66 38.68 1.57
CA HIS A 19 -28.03 38.15 1.38
C HIS A 19 -28.49 37.39 0.10
N ALA A 20 -28.57 36.06 0.27
CA ALA A 20 -29.69 35.14 0.03
C ALA A 20 -30.17 34.79 -1.41
N ARG A 21 -29.73 33.62 -1.91
CA ARG A 21 -30.60 32.59 -2.56
C ARG A 21 -29.80 31.34 -2.93
N GLY A 22 -30.31 30.14 -2.59
CA GLY A 22 -29.87 28.89 -3.22
C GLY A 22 -29.15 27.86 -2.34
N LYS A 23 -29.68 27.49 -1.17
CA LYS A 23 -29.22 26.30 -0.43
C LYS A 23 -29.72 25.01 -1.08
N ARG A 24 -29.10 24.54 -2.17
CA ARG A 24 -29.24 23.14 -2.64
C ARG A 24 -28.22 22.79 -3.73
N LEU A 25 -26.91 22.76 -3.43
CA LEU A 25 -25.90 22.13 -4.30
C LEU A 25 -24.53 21.83 -3.64
N THR A 26 -24.27 22.27 -2.40
CA THR A 26 -22.89 22.33 -1.86
C THR A 26 -22.32 21.04 -1.28
N MET A 27 -23.06 19.92 -1.20
CA MET A 27 -22.53 18.69 -0.58
C MET A 27 -21.72 17.82 -1.56
N ALA A 28 -22.03 17.88 -2.85
CA ALA A 28 -21.36 17.06 -3.87
C ALA A 28 -20.04 17.69 -4.34
N GLU A 29 -19.99 19.02 -4.43
CA GLU A 29 -18.80 19.75 -4.91
C GLU A 29 -17.66 19.76 -3.88
N ASP A 30 -17.98 19.71 -2.58
CA ASP A 30 -17.00 19.73 -1.48
C ASP A 30 -16.34 18.36 -1.24
N SER A 31 -16.86 17.29 -1.85
CA SER A 31 -16.29 15.93 -1.75
C SER A 31 -15.12 15.72 -2.70
N LEU A 32 -14.97 16.59 -3.71
CA LEU A 32 -13.91 16.54 -4.73
C LEU A 32 -12.77 17.52 -4.45
N SER A 33 -12.90 18.37 -3.42
CA SER A 33 -11.95 19.42 -3.05
C SER A 33 -10.88 18.93 -2.06
N HIS A 34 -11.11 17.80 -1.38
CA HIS A 34 -10.15 17.14 -0.52
C HIS A 34 -9.59 15.88 -1.19
N PRO A 35 -8.25 15.66 -1.18
CA PRO A 35 -7.70 14.39 -1.64
C PRO A 35 -8.31 13.27 -0.79
N ALA A 36 -9.07 12.39 -1.45
CA ALA A 36 -9.92 11.36 -0.85
C ALA A 36 -9.13 10.19 -0.23
N LEU A 37 -8.05 10.46 0.50
CA LEU A 37 -7.27 9.47 1.22
C LEU A 37 -7.13 9.88 2.68
N ASP A 38 -7.74 9.10 3.57
CA ASP A 38 -7.44 9.17 5.00
C ASP A 38 -6.00 8.68 5.21
N LYS A 39 -5.08 9.64 5.35
CA LYS A 39 -3.65 9.37 5.52
C LYS A 39 -3.37 8.55 6.77
N ALA A 40 -4.06 8.83 7.88
CA ALA A 40 -3.84 8.14 9.14
C ALA A 40 -4.28 6.68 9.05
N ALA A 41 -5.44 6.42 8.44
CA ALA A 41 -5.89 5.05 8.18
C ALA A 41 -4.94 4.30 7.22
N GLY A 42 -4.38 4.99 6.22
CA GLY A 42 -3.38 4.42 5.31
C GLY A 42 -2.08 4.02 6.02
N GLU A 43 -1.56 4.89 6.89
CA GLU A 43 -0.36 4.60 7.69
C GLU A 43 -0.59 3.45 8.68
N GLU A 44 -1.74 3.41 9.36
CA GLU A 44 -2.12 2.31 10.25
C GLU A 44 -2.15 0.98 9.48
N PHE A 45 -2.78 0.95 8.31
CA PHE A 45 -2.85 -0.24 7.46
C PHE A 45 -1.45 -0.73 7.05
N LEU A 46 -0.55 0.18 6.65
CA LEU A 46 0.82 -0.16 6.26
C LEU A 46 1.60 -0.78 7.42
N GLN A 47 1.47 -0.23 8.64
CA GLN A 47 2.12 -0.77 9.83
C GLN A 47 1.64 -2.21 10.11
N GLU A 48 0.33 -2.45 10.06
CA GLU A 48 -0.25 -3.78 10.27
C GLU A 48 0.18 -4.76 9.17
N ALA A 49 0.19 -4.32 7.91
CA ALA A 49 0.61 -5.14 6.78
C ALA A 49 2.09 -5.53 6.89
N PHE A 50 2.97 -4.59 7.26
CA PHE A 50 4.39 -4.89 7.50
C PHE A 50 4.59 -5.85 8.67
N GLN A 51 3.79 -5.71 9.74
CA GLN A 51 3.82 -6.67 10.83
C GLN A 51 3.42 -8.07 10.35
N ILE A 52 2.37 -8.19 9.54
CA ILE A 52 1.95 -9.47 8.94
C ILE A 52 3.07 -10.08 8.09
N ILE A 53 3.73 -9.28 7.25
CA ILE A 53 4.85 -9.75 6.42
C ILE A 53 5.99 -10.27 7.29
N LEU A 54 6.37 -9.53 8.34
CA LEU A 54 7.46 -9.90 9.23
C LEU A 54 7.15 -11.21 9.99
N GLU A 55 5.95 -11.35 10.51
CA GLU A 55 5.54 -12.55 11.27
C GLU A 55 5.32 -13.77 10.36
N GLU A 56 4.47 -13.64 9.35
CA GLU A 56 3.96 -14.77 8.58
C GLU A 56 4.87 -15.14 7.41
N ALA A 57 5.42 -14.16 6.69
CA ALA A 57 6.24 -14.42 5.50
C ALA A 57 7.73 -14.55 5.81
N VAL A 58 8.26 -13.77 6.76
CA VAL A 58 9.69 -13.81 7.12
C VAL A 58 9.94 -14.86 8.20
N ARG A 59 9.40 -14.69 9.41
CA ARG A 59 9.71 -15.61 10.53
C ARG A 59 9.18 -17.02 10.27
N LYS A 60 7.86 -17.18 10.07
CA LYS A 60 7.28 -18.50 9.80
C LYS A 60 7.65 -19.05 8.42
N GLY A 61 7.92 -18.18 7.45
CA GLY A 61 8.34 -18.62 6.12
C GLY A 61 9.71 -19.30 6.11
N THR A 62 10.62 -18.86 6.99
CA THR A 62 12.00 -19.37 7.09
C THR A 62 12.17 -20.43 8.20
N ASP A 63 11.15 -20.66 9.02
CA ASP A 63 11.18 -21.67 10.09
C ASP A 63 11.11 -23.10 9.54
N VAL A 64 12.03 -23.95 10.00
CA VAL A 64 12.07 -25.38 9.70
C VAL A 64 11.00 -26.20 10.44
N ALA A 65 10.29 -25.66 11.41
CA ALA A 65 9.12 -26.32 11.99
C ALA A 65 7.86 -26.18 11.12
N GLU A 66 7.85 -25.22 10.20
CA GLU A 66 6.70 -24.86 9.38
C GLU A 66 6.59 -25.69 8.10
N LYS A 67 5.39 -25.72 7.50
CA LYS A 67 5.18 -26.32 6.18
C LYS A 67 5.78 -25.42 5.10
N VAL A 68 6.42 -26.00 4.07
CA VAL A 68 6.86 -25.27 2.86
C VAL A 68 5.67 -24.75 2.05
N CYS A 69 4.56 -25.49 2.03
CA CYS A 69 3.31 -25.11 1.36
C CYS A 69 2.12 -25.81 2.05
N ASP A 70 1.05 -25.08 2.36
CA ASP A 70 -0.22 -25.67 2.78
C ASP A 70 -1.12 -25.88 1.55
N TRP A 71 -0.85 -26.96 0.82
CA TRP A 71 -1.49 -27.26 -0.46
C TRP A 71 -3.03 -27.34 -0.36
N ARG A 72 -3.70 -26.81 -1.38
CA ARG A 72 -5.16 -26.82 -1.57
C ARG A 72 -5.48 -26.99 -3.04
N GLU A 73 -6.64 -27.57 -3.34
CA GLU A 73 -7.16 -27.61 -4.71
C GLU A 73 -7.56 -26.21 -5.19
N PRO A 74 -7.46 -25.90 -6.49
CA PRO A 74 -7.79 -24.58 -7.03
C PRO A 74 -9.20 -24.09 -6.65
N GLN A 75 -10.19 -24.99 -6.63
CA GLN A 75 -11.57 -24.66 -6.29
C GLN A 75 -11.72 -24.30 -4.80
N ASP A 76 -10.89 -24.86 -3.93
CA ASP A 76 -10.89 -24.52 -2.51
C ASP A 76 -10.23 -23.16 -2.29
N LEU A 77 -9.10 -22.88 -2.98
CA LEU A 77 -8.44 -21.58 -2.90
C LEU A 77 -9.33 -20.43 -3.38
N GLN A 78 -10.10 -20.64 -4.45
CA GLN A 78 -11.06 -19.64 -4.93
C GLN A 78 -12.09 -19.29 -3.85
N LYS A 79 -12.62 -20.28 -3.13
CA LYS A 79 -13.58 -20.08 -2.04
C LYS A 79 -12.95 -19.41 -0.82
N ILE A 80 -11.71 -19.78 -0.50
CA ILE A 80 -10.98 -19.23 0.65
C ILE A 80 -10.65 -17.75 0.41
N LEU A 81 -10.12 -17.43 -0.77
CA LEU A 81 -9.61 -16.09 -1.07
C LEU A 81 -10.70 -15.11 -1.52
N ASP A 82 -11.82 -15.59 -2.09
CA ASP A 82 -12.92 -14.75 -2.58
C ASP A 82 -12.41 -13.57 -3.44
N LEU A 83 -11.82 -13.90 -4.60
CA LEU A 83 -11.14 -12.95 -5.48
C LEU A 83 -12.09 -12.15 -6.39
N GLU A 84 -13.40 -12.20 -6.15
CA GLU A 84 -14.39 -11.48 -6.96
C GLU A 84 -14.35 -9.97 -6.65
N MET A 85 -14.15 -9.15 -7.69
CA MET A 85 -14.16 -7.70 -7.54
C MET A 85 -15.59 -7.16 -7.50
N ARG A 86 -15.92 -6.44 -6.43
CA ARG A 86 -17.23 -5.83 -6.19
C ARG A 86 -17.19 -4.32 -6.42
N SER A 87 -18.36 -3.69 -6.54
CA SER A 87 -18.46 -2.24 -6.74
C SER A 87 -18.10 -1.41 -5.51
N SER A 88 -18.14 -2.00 -4.32
CA SER A 88 -17.75 -1.38 -3.05
C SER A 88 -16.43 -1.97 -2.54
N GLY A 89 -15.65 -1.16 -1.83
CA GLY A 89 -14.47 -1.63 -1.11
C GLY A 89 -14.82 -2.55 0.06
N GLU A 90 -13.81 -3.28 0.53
CA GLU A 90 -13.88 -4.13 1.72
C GLU A 90 -13.31 -3.38 2.94
N PRO A 91 -13.76 -3.71 4.17
CA PRO A 91 -13.21 -3.09 5.36
C PRO A 91 -11.73 -3.49 5.57
N ARG A 92 -10.96 -2.60 6.20
CA ARG A 92 -9.52 -2.79 6.51
C ARG A 92 -9.20 -4.19 7.04
N GLN A 93 -9.97 -4.67 8.02
CA GLN A 93 -9.76 -5.96 8.66
C GLN A 93 -9.92 -7.14 7.68
N ARG A 94 -10.83 -7.03 6.69
CA ARG A 94 -10.99 -8.06 5.66
C ARG A 94 -9.78 -8.09 4.73
N VAL A 95 -9.26 -6.92 4.34
CA VAL A 95 -8.04 -6.84 3.52
C VAL A 95 -6.83 -7.42 4.25
N LEU A 96 -6.65 -7.09 5.54
CA LEU A 96 -5.57 -7.67 6.36
C LEU A 96 -5.73 -9.19 6.56
N ALA A 97 -6.96 -9.70 6.64
CA ALA A 97 -7.21 -11.15 6.67
C ALA A 97 -6.79 -11.79 5.34
N LEU A 98 -7.14 -11.17 4.21
CA LEU A 98 -6.72 -11.62 2.88
C LEU A 98 -5.19 -11.62 2.73
N CYS A 99 -4.49 -10.60 3.24
CA CYS A 99 -3.01 -10.61 3.25
C CYS A 99 -2.45 -11.85 3.97
N ARG A 100 -3.03 -12.24 5.11
CA ARG A 100 -2.61 -13.44 5.85
C ARG A 100 -2.92 -14.71 5.06
N ASP A 101 -4.11 -14.81 4.45
CA ASP A 101 -4.50 -15.98 3.68
C ASP A 101 -3.62 -16.15 2.43
N VAL A 102 -3.33 -15.06 1.71
CA VAL A 102 -2.40 -15.07 0.58
C VAL A 102 -1.03 -15.61 1.00
N ILE A 103 -0.46 -15.12 2.11
CA ILE A 103 0.83 -15.62 2.61
C ILE A 103 0.75 -17.09 3.02
N ARG A 104 -0.31 -17.47 3.75
CA ARG A 104 -0.50 -18.82 4.29
C ARG A 104 -0.57 -19.88 3.20
N TYR A 105 -1.30 -19.61 2.13
CA TYR A 105 -1.55 -20.57 1.06
C TYR A 105 -0.54 -20.45 -0.09
N SER A 106 0.33 -19.44 -0.07
CA SER A 106 1.45 -19.36 -1.00
C SER A 106 2.57 -20.35 -0.65
N VAL A 107 3.35 -20.74 -1.66
CA VAL A 107 4.57 -21.53 -1.45
C VAL A 107 5.63 -20.63 -0.79
N LYS A 108 6.20 -21.07 0.33
CA LYS A 108 7.28 -20.37 1.03
C LYS A 108 8.61 -20.67 0.36
N THR A 109 8.92 -19.92 -0.69
CA THR A 109 10.20 -20.02 -1.42
C THR A 109 11.41 -19.66 -0.55
N CYS A 110 11.18 -18.92 0.52
CA CYS A 110 12.17 -18.58 1.55
C CYS A 110 12.52 -19.73 2.49
N HIS A 111 11.74 -20.82 2.49
CA HIS A 111 11.93 -21.92 3.42
C HIS A 111 13.23 -22.69 3.11
N PRO A 112 14.07 -23.03 4.13
CA PRO A 112 15.32 -23.79 3.94
C PRO A 112 15.21 -25.17 3.27
N ARG A 113 13.99 -25.69 3.08
CA ARG A 113 13.71 -26.98 2.45
C ARG A 113 13.00 -26.85 1.10
N PHE A 114 12.94 -25.63 0.57
CA PHE A 114 12.44 -25.38 -0.77
C PHE A 114 13.58 -25.56 -1.78
N PHE A 115 13.51 -26.64 -2.57
CA PHE A 115 14.53 -27.00 -3.58
C PHE A 115 13.93 -27.18 -4.99
N ASN A 116 12.71 -26.69 -5.21
CA ASN A 116 11.96 -26.94 -6.45
C ASN A 116 12.50 -26.12 -7.64
N GLN A 117 13.22 -25.03 -7.37
CA GLN A 117 13.65 -24.05 -8.36
C GLN A 117 15.14 -23.76 -8.21
N LEU A 118 15.72 -23.08 -9.21
CA LEU A 118 17.10 -22.59 -9.18
C LEU A 118 17.28 -21.36 -8.27
N PHE A 119 16.26 -21.00 -7.49
CA PHE A 119 16.29 -19.94 -6.47
C PHE A 119 15.63 -20.43 -5.18
N SER A 120 16.10 -19.96 -4.04
CA SER A 120 15.56 -20.27 -2.71
C SER A 120 16.07 -19.28 -1.68
N GLY A 121 15.42 -19.23 -0.52
CA GLY A 121 15.83 -18.41 0.60
C GLY A 121 15.34 -16.96 0.54
N LEU A 122 15.65 -16.22 1.60
CA LEU A 122 15.30 -14.81 1.78
C LEU A 122 16.49 -14.10 2.40
N ASP A 123 17.05 -13.16 1.66
CA ASP A 123 18.06 -12.24 2.17
C ASP A 123 17.37 -10.98 2.73
N PRO A 124 17.51 -10.66 4.03
CA PRO A 124 16.84 -9.51 4.64
C PRO A 124 17.22 -8.17 4.01
N HIS A 125 18.48 -8.01 3.55
CA HIS A 125 18.95 -6.77 2.94
C HIS A 125 18.34 -6.56 1.55
N ALA A 126 18.26 -7.61 0.74
CA ALA A 126 17.59 -7.61 -0.54
C ALA A 126 16.08 -7.36 -0.39
N LEU A 127 15.44 -7.93 0.64
CA LEU A 127 14.03 -7.64 0.92
C LEU A 127 13.80 -6.17 1.27
N ALA A 128 14.66 -5.57 2.10
CA ALA A 128 14.61 -4.14 2.40
C ALA A 128 14.81 -3.30 1.13
N GLY A 129 15.77 -3.66 0.28
CA GLY A 129 16.00 -2.99 -1.01
C GLY A 129 14.77 -3.07 -1.94
N ARG A 130 14.10 -4.22 -1.99
CA ARG A 130 12.83 -4.39 -2.73
C ARG A 130 11.74 -3.48 -2.18
N MET A 131 11.54 -3.45 -0.87
CA MET A 131 10.53 -2.57 -0.25
C MET A 131 10.81 -1.08 -0.53
N ILE A 132 12.07 -0.64 -0.47
CA ILE A 132 12.45 0.74 -0.81
C ILE A 132 12.13 1.04 -2.27
N THR A 133 12.50 0.12 -3.18
CA THR A 133 12.28 0.28 -4.62
C THR A 133 10.79 0.39 -4.94
N GLU A 134 9.96 -0.51 -4.41
CA GLU A 134 8.51 -0.48 -4.58
C GLU A 134 7.87 0.78 -3.96
N THR A 135 8.41 1.26 -2.83
CA THR A 135 7.92 2.49 -2.19
C THR A 135 8.22 3.73 -3.05
N LEU A 136 9.38 3.78 -3.72
CA LEU A 136 9.76 4.90 -4.57
C LEU A 136 9.04 4.92 -5.92
N ASN A 137 8.65 3.74 -6.44
CA ASN A 137 7.80 3.56 -7.63
C ASN A 137 8.17 4.48 -8.82
N THR A 138 9.47 4.57 -9.13
CA THR A 138 9.98 5.33 -10.29
C THR A 138 10.26 4.40 -11.48
N SER A 139 10.54 4.98 -12.65
CA SER A 139 10.90 4.25 -13.86
C SER A 139 12.38 4.44 -14.22
N GLN A 140 13.05 3.36 -14.60
CA GLN A 140 14.45 3.37 -15.03
C GLN A 140 14.58 3.82 -16.50
N TYR A 141 14.06 5.02 -16.82
CA TYR A 141 14.06 5.53 -18.20
C TYR A 141 14.97 6.73 -18.41
N THR A 142 15.04 7.67 -17.47
CA THR A 142 15.94 8.82 -17.54
C THR A 142 16.55 9.14 -16.18
N TYR A 143 17.72 9.78 -16.23
CA TYR A 143 18.38 10.29 -15.02
C TYR A 143 17.54 11.31 -14.25
N GLU A 144 16.67 12.05 -14.95
CA GLU A 144 15.82 13.07 -14.34
C GLU A 144 14.81 12.50 -13.34
N ILE A 145 14.23 11.33 -13.64
CA ILE A 145 13.24 10.68 -12.78
C ILE A 145 13.83 9.59 -11.88
N ALA A 146 15.03 9.09 -12.19
CA ALA A 146 15.71 8.03 -11.45
C ALA A 146 17.23 8.27 -11.38
N PRO A 147 17.70 9.29 -10.65
CA PRO A 147 19.12 9.67 -10.61
C PRO A 147 20.01 8.66 -9.85
N VAL A 148 19.41 7.84 -8.97
CA VAL A 148 20.11 6.85 -8.14
C VAL A 148 19.82 5.42 -8.60
N SER A 149 18.57 5.14 -8.95
CA SER A 149 18.05 3.83 -9.30
C SER A 149 17.95 3.67 -10.82
N CYS A 150 19.09 3.64 -11.51
CA CYS A 150 19.18 3.26 -12.93
C CYS A 150 19.42 1.77 -13.13
#